data_AF-A0A5N3CNZ7-F1
#
_entry.id   AF-A0A5N3CNZ7-F1
#
_cell.length_a   1.000
_cell.length_b   1.000
_cell.length_c   1.000
_cell.angle_alpha   90.00
_cell.angle_beta   90.00
_cell.angle_gamma   90.00
#
_symmetry.space_group_name_H-M   'P 1'
#
loop_
_entity.id
_entity.type
_entity.pdbx_description
1 polymer ?
#
loop_
_entity_poly.entity_id
_entity_poly.type
_entity_poly.pdbx_seq_one_letter_code
_entity_poly.pdbx_strand_id
1 'polypeptide(L)'
;AKKLLPFIPANAGILLVPCCRGGSAFTTGADGTYSDASGASENSTRWGVDKPLYKDLIGRTKAALKKNPKNVLFAVVWMQGEFDFGG
;
A
#
# COMPACT_ATOMS: atom_id res chain seq x y z
N ALA A 1 9.07 11.49 1.21
CA ALA A 1 9.31 12.14 -0.10
C ALA A 1 10.39 13.23 -0.03
N LYS A 2 10.16 14.38 0.63
CA LYS A 2 11.08 15.55 0.59
C LYS A 2 12.57 15.25 0.81
N LYS A 3 12.91 14.39 1.78
CA LYS A 3 14.31 14.01 2.08
C LYS A 3 15.00 13.23 0.96
N LEU A 4 14.26 12.61 0.04
CA LEU A 4 14.80 11.82 -1.08
C LEU A 4 14.95 12.65 -2.37
N LEU A 5 14.26 13.79 -2.49
CA LEU A 5 14.28 14.63 -3.70
C LEU A 5 15.70 15.06 -4.13
N PRO A 6 16.64 15.41 -3.21
CA PRO A 6 17.99 15.78 -3.62
C PRO A 6 18.81 14.65 -4.28
N PHE A 7 18.35 13.40 -4.18
CA PHE A 7 19.08 12.21 -4.64
C PHE A 7 18.50 11.59 -5.92
N ILE A 8 17.48 12.21 -6.52
CA ILE A 8 16.88 11.77 -7.79
C ILE A 8 17.18 12.79 -8.91
N PRO A 9 17.07 12.41 -10.20
CA PRO A 9 17.22 13.35 -11.30
C PRO A 9 16.31 14.57 -11.17
N ALA A 10 16.79 15.75 -11.56
CA ALA A 10 16.05 17.01 -11.42
C ALA A 10 14.70 17.04 -12.18
N ASN A 11 14.55 16.19 -13.21
CA ASN A 11 13.32 16.03 -13.98
C ASN A 11 12.41 14.90 -13.47
N ALA A 12 12.71 14.31 -12.31
CA ALA A 12 11.91 13.29 -11.65
C ALA A 12 11.20 13.84 -10.41
N GLY A 13 10.06 13.23 -10.07
CA GLY A 13 9.32 13.49 -8.84
C GLY A 13 9.11 12.22 -8.04
N ILE A 14 8.54 12.35 -6.83
CA ILE A 14 8.18 11.21 -5.98
C ILE A 14 6.66 11.13 -5.88
N LEU A 15 6.10 10.01 -6.34
CA LEU A 15 4.71 9.65 -6.11
C LEU A 15 4.64 8.70 -4.91
N LEU A 16 3.88 9.08 -3.87
CA LEU A 16 3.56 8.18 -2.76
C LEU A 16 2.28 7.41 -3.09
N VAL A 17 2.30 6.11 -2.84
CA VAL A 17 1.13 5.22 -2.98
C VAL A 17 0.73 4.76 -1.58
N PRO A 18 -0.14 5.48 -0.86
CA PRO A 18 -0.52 5.11 0.50
C PRO A 18 -1.49 3.94 0.48
N CYS A 19 -1.20 2.88 1.24
CA CYS A 19 -1.98 1.65 1.35
C CYS A 19 -2.04 1.14 2.80
N CYS A 20 -1.92 2.04 3.78
CA CYS A 20 -1.91 1.70 5.20
C CYS A 20 -3.31 1.63 5.80
N ARG A 21 -3.46 0.82 6.85
CA ARG A 21 -4.68 0.72 7.65
C ARG A 21 -4.34 0.57 9.12
N GLY A 22 -4.84 1.48 9.96
CA GLY A 22 -4.69 1.38 11.41
C GLY A 22 -5.38 0.13 11.97
N GLY A 23 -4.78 -0.49 12.99
CA GLY A 23 -5.32 -1.71 13.62
C GLY A 23 -5.32 -2.95 12.72
N SER A 24 -4.54 -2.93 11.64
CA SER A 24 -4.44 -4.08 10.74
C SER A 24 -3.39 -5.10 11.20
N ALA A 25 -3.71 -6.38 11.02
CA ALA A 25 -2.89 -7.50 11.45
C ALA A 25 -2.94 -8.64 10.42
N PHE A 26 -2.00 -9.57 10.51
CA PHE A 26 -2.07 -10.85 9.81
C PHE A 26 -2.93 -11.87 10.60
N THR A 27 -2.80 -11.89 11.93
CA THR A 27 -3.41 -12.92 12.80
C THR A 27 -4.78 -12.54 13.37
N THR A 28 -5.17 -11.26 13.32
CA THR A 28 -6.53 -10.78 13.66
C THR A 28 -7.10 -9.77 12.65
N GLY A 29 -8.37 -9.36 12.83
CA GLY A 29 -9.06 -8.38 11.98
C GLY A 29 -10.07 -8.96 10.98
N ALA A 30 -10.91 -8.09 10.44
CA ALA A 30 -11.90 -8.44 9.43
C ALA A 30 -11.26 -8.43 8.03
N ASP A 31 -11.63 -9.39 7.19
CA ASP A 31 -11.16 -9.41 5.80
C ASP A 31 -11.63 -8.17 5.04
N GLY A 32 -12.90 -7.78 5.20
CA GLY A 32 -13.54 -6.74 4.41
C GLY A 32 -13.81 -7.22 2.98
N THR A 33 -13.90 -6.28 2.04
CA THR A 33 -14.12 -6.55 0.60
C THR A 33 -13.15 -5.73 -0.25
N TYR A 34 -12.97 -6.15 -1.50
CA TYR A 34 -12.18 -5.42 -2.48
C TYR A 34 -13.02 -5.13 -3.71
N SER A 35 -12.88 -3.94 -4.29
CA SER A 35 -13.38 -3.62 -5.62
C SER A 35 -12.31 -2.94 -6.47
N ASP A 36 -12.31 -3.19 -7.78
CA ASP A 36 -11.38 -2.52 -8.70
C ASP A 36 -11.61 -1.01 -8.79
N ALA A 37 -12.83 -0.54 -8.45
CA ALA A 37 -13.22 0.86 -8.55
C ALA A 37 -12.79 1.68 -7.33
N SER A 38 -12.90 1.12 -6.13
CA SER A 38 -12.67 1.84 -4.86
C SER A 38 -11.58 1.25 -3.98
N GLY A 39 -11.02 0.09 -4.32
CA GLY A 39 -9.98 -0.58 -3.54
C GLY A 39 -10.53 -1.40 -2.39
N ALA A 40 -9.73 -1.55 -1.33
CA ALA A 40 -10.16 -2.22 -0.10
C ALA A 40 -11.26 -1.40 0.62
N SER A 41 -12.28 -2.10 1.13
CA SER A 41 -13.34 -1.49 1.92
C SER A 41 -12.81 -0.93 3.24
N GLU A 42 -13.53 0.04 3.79
CA GLU A 42 -13.15 0.67 5.06
C GLU A 42 -12.91 -0.38 6.15
N ASN A 43 -13.81 -1.34 6.35
CA ASN A 43 -13.67 -2.37 7.38
C ASN A 43 -12.58 -3.43 7.14
N SER A 44 -11.81 -3.38 6.05
CA SER A 44 -10.69 -4.29 5.81
C SER A 44 -9.58 -4.02 6.83
N THR A 45 -9.27 -4.98 7.68
CA THR A 45 -8.17 -4.90 8.68
C THR A 45 -7.29 -6.15 8.71
N ARG A 46 -7.51 -7.11 7.81
CA ARG A 46 -6.68 -8.31 7.66
C ARG A 46 -5.66 -8.17 6.53
N TRP A 47 -4.38 -8.32 6.84
CA TRP A 47 -3.33 -8.57 5.86
C TRP A 47 -3.20 -10.05 5.56
N GLY A 48 -2.75 -10.37 4.36
CA GLY A 48 -2.53 -11.74 3.90
C GLY A 48 -2.66 -11.82 2.38
N VAL A 49 -2.08 -12.88 1.80
CA VAL A 49 -2.26 -13.16 0.38
C VAL A 49 -3.75 -13.25 0.06
N ASP A 50 -4.14 -12.66 -1.07
CA ASP A 50 -5.52 -12.58 -1.56
C ASP A 50 -6.53 -11.79 -0.70
N LYS A 51 -6.11 -11.24 0.45
CA LYS A 51 -6.94 -10.35 1.26
C LYS A 51 -7.13 -8.98 0.62
N PRO A 52 -8.22 -8.24 0.92
CA PRO A 52 -8.48 -6.94 0.34
C PRO A 52 -7.34 -5.92 0.48
N LEU A 53 -6.67 -5.84 1.63
CA LEU A 53 -5.54 -4.92 1.83
C LEU A 53 -4.34 -5.27 0.92
N TYR A 54 -4.07 -6.56 0.70
CA TYR A 54 -3.03 -7.01 -0.22
C TYR A 54 -3.39 -6.68 -1.68
N LYS A 55 -4.63 -6.94 -2.08
CA LYS A 55 -5.13 -6.59 -3.43
C LYS A 55 -5.08 -5.08 -3.66
N ASP A 56 -5.39 -4.27 -2.65
CA ASP A 56 -5.29 -2.81 -2.72
C ASP A 56 -3.84 -2.33 -2.90
N LEU A 57 -2.90 -2.86 -2.11
CA LEU A 57 -1.47 -2.60 -2.26
C LEU A 57 -0.98 -2.87 -3.69
N ILE A 58 -1.29 -4.05 -4.22
CA ILE A 58 -0.88 -4.46 -5.57
C ILE A 58 -1.58 -3.61 -6.63
N GLY A 59 -2.91 -3.43 -6.53
CA GLY A 59 -3.71 -2.70 -7.50
C GLY A 59 -3.27 -1.24 -7.63
N ARG A 60 -3.10 -0.54 -6.51
CA ARG A 60 -2.68 0.87 -6.49
C ARG A 60 -1.25 1.05 -6.96
N THR A 61 -0.34 0.14 -6.59
CA THR A 61 1.05 0.16 -7.08
C THR A 61 1.09 -0.04 -8.60
N LYS A 62 0.35 -1.01 -9.13
CA LYS A 62 0.24 -1.23 -10.59
C LYS A 62 -0.37 -0.02 -11.30
N ALA A 63 -1.41 0.59 -10.74
CA ALA A 63 -2.03 1.79 -11.31
C ALA A 63 -1.04 2.98 -11.36
N ALA A 64 -0.25 3.18 -10.30
CA ALA A 64 0.78 4.21 -10.25
C ALA A 64 1.87 3.99 -11.32
N LEU A 65 2.32 2.75 -11.52
CA LEU A 65 3.31 2.42 -12.56
C LEU A 65 2.71 2.54 -13.97
N LYS A 66 1.47 2.11 -14.18
CA LYS A 66 0.78 2.21 -15.48
C LYS A 66 0.54 3.66 -15.91
N LYS A 67 0.42 4.60 -14.96
CA LYS A 67 0.14 6.01 -15.25
C LYS A 67 1.23 6.68 -16.11
N ASN A 68 2.48 6.25 -15.97
CA ASN A 68 3.58 6.72 -16.80
C ASN A 68 4.64 5.59 -16.93
N PRO A 69 5.00 5.14 -18.14
CA PRO A 69 5.97 4.05 -18.32
C PRO A 69 7.38 4.36 -17.81
N LYS A 70 7.70 5.62 -17.51
CA LYS A 70 8.97 6.02 -16.88
C LYS A 70 8.94 5.92 -15.34
N ASN A 71 7.79 5.63 -14.74
CA ASN A 71 7.70 5.45 -13.30
C ASN A 71 8.45 4.17 -12.90
N VAL A 72 9.23 4.27 -11.82
CA VAL A 72 9.99 3.16 -11.25
C VAL A 72 9.51 2.94 -9.81
N LEU A 73 9.23 1.69 -9.45
CA LEU A 73 8.98 1.34 -8.06
C LEU A 73 10.30 1.39 -7.29
N PHE A 74 10.43 2.35 -6.38
CA PHE A 74 11.65 2.53 -5.60
C PHE A 74 11.72 1.59 -4.39
N ALA A 75 10.68 1.58 -3.56
CA ALA A 75 10.58 0.74 -2.37
C ALA A 75 9.13 0.63 -1.88
N VAL A 76 8.88 -0.39 -1.06
CA VAL A 76 7.72 -0.45 -0.17
C VAL A 76 8.21 -0.12 1.24
N VAL A 77 7.63 0.90 1.87
CA VAL A 77 7.91 1.23 3.27
C VAL A 77 6.86 0.53 4.13
N TRP A 78 7.25 -0.54 4.79
CA TRP A 78 6.37 -1.40 5.58
C TRP A 78 6.55 -1.14 7.08
N MET A 79 5.50 -0.65 7.73
CA MET A 79 5.42 -0.46 9.19
C MET A 79 4.11 -1.08 9.65
N GLN A 80 4.21 -2.25 10.27
CA GLN A 80 3.09 -3.05 10.72
C GLN A 80 3.61 -4.11 11.71
N GLY A 81 2.74 -4.55 12.61
CA GLY A 81 2.95 -5.71 13.49
C GLY A 81 2.37 -5.51 14.87
N GLU A 82 2.04 -4.26 15.24
CA GLU A 82 1.58 -3.88 16.58
C GLU A 82 0.39 -4.71 17.06
N PHE A 83 -0.54 -5.06 16.16
CA PHE A 83 -1.75 -5.82 16.46
C PHE A 83 -1.60 -7.33 16.26
N ASP A 84 -0.47 -7.81 15.75
CA ASP A 84 -0.18 -9.25 15.69
C ASP A 84 0.35 -9.80 17.03
N PHE A 85 0.93 -8.93 17.87
CA PHE A 85 1.49 -9.31 19.18
C PHE A 85 0.50 -9.28 20.34
N GLY A 86 -0.73 -8.78 20.13
CA GLY A 86 -1.74 -8.54 21.17
C GLY A 86 -3.00 -9.41 21.08
N GLY A 87 -2.92 -10.55 20.36
CA GLY A 87 -3.98 -11.55 20.31
C GLY A 87 -4.02 -12.43 21.56
#